data_AF-F0X158-F1
#
_entry.id   AF-F0X158-F1
#
_cell.length_a   1.000
_cell.length_b   1.000
_cell.length_c   1.000
_cell.angle_alpha   90.00
_cell.angle_beta   90.00
_cell.angle_gamma   90.00
#
_symmetry.space_group_name_H-M   'P 1'
#
loop_
_entity.id
_entity.type
_entity.pdbx_description
1 polymer ?
#
loop_
_entity_poly.entity_id
_entity_poly.type
_entity_poly.pdbx_seq_one_letter_code
_entity_poly.pdbx_strand_id
1 'polypeptide(L)'
;MTYKRVSKTNLEKREVIQWIEGTGGGIPTRSLKHFQAERGWKVSGTKIRYWWKNRVAITNSPELQIMFMRAKKEKVSRQWIQASERELAQAELDDEEFSASDKRLAHFMARYGLSLRRTTNLTVLN
;
A
#
# COMPACT_ATOMS: atom_id res chain seq x y z
N MET A 1 -21.36 -5.46 -21.19
CA MET A 1 -20.53 -5.58 -19.98
C MET A 1 -19.40 -4.56 -20.03
N THR A 2 -19.53 -3.47 -19.29
CA THR A 2 -18.47 -2.45 -19.13
C THR A 2 -17.40 -2.97 -18.17
N TYR A 3 -16.21 -3.29 -18.69
CA TYR A 3 -15.07 -3.68 -17.86
C TYR A 3 -14.58 -2.48 -17.04
N LYS A 4 -14.77 -2.53 -15.72
CA LYS A 4 -14.24 -1.53 -14.78
C LYS A 4 -12.72 -1.61 -14.82
N ARG A 5 -12.03 -0.54 -15.21
CA ARG A 5 -10.56 -0.45 -15.13
C ARG A 5 -10.17 -0.45 -13.65
N VAL A 6 -9.80 -1.60 -13.10
CA VAL A 6 -9.30 -1.69 -11.73
C VAL A 6 -7.81 -1.35 -11.73
N SER A 7 -7.42 -0.35 -10.95
CA SER A 7 -6.02 -0.05 -10.68
C SER A 7 -5.39 -1.21 -9.91
N LYS A 8 -4.15 -1.57 -10.26
CA LYS A 8 -3.40 -2.58 -9.51
C LYS A 8 -3.26 -2.18 -8.04
N THR A 9 -3.41 -3.15 -7.14
CA THR A 9 -3.25 -3.00 -5.68
C THR A 9 -1.78 -2.77 -5.31
N ASN A 10 -1.50 -2.29 -4.09
CA ASN A 10 -0.09 -2.16 -3.66
C ASN A 10 0.60 -3.51 -3.50
N LEU A 11 -0.16 -4.59 -3.23
CA LEU A 11 0.36 -5.96 -3.24
C LEU A 11 0.84 -6.39 -4.62
N GLU A 12 0.01 -6.20 -5.65
CA GLU A 12 0.40 -6.50 -7.04
C GLU A 12 1.58 -5.63 -7.50
N LYS A 13 1.61 -4.34 -7.13
CA LYS A 13 2.76 -3.47 -7.44
C LYS A 13 4.03 -3.92 -6.74
N ARG A 14 3.92 -4.38 -5.49
CA ARG A 14 5.06 -4.91 -4.73
C ARG A 14 5.60 -6.19 -5.35
N GLU A 15 4.75 -7.06 -5.87
CA GLU A 15 5.19 -8.24 -6.63
C GLU A 15 6.07 -7.85 -7.83
N VAL A 16 5.68 -6.79 -8.55
CA VAL A 16 6.50 -6.24 -9.65
C VAL A 16 7.84 -5.72 -9.14
N ILE A 17 7.85 -4.97 -8.04
CA ILE A 17 9.08 -4.43 -7.44
C ILE A 17 10.03 -5.56 -7.05
N GLN A 18 9.54 -6.58 -6.33
CA GLN A 18 10.35 -7.73 -5.90
C GLN A 18 10.91 -8.51 -7.09
N TRP A 19 10.12 -8.70 -8.14
CA TRP A 19 10.59 -9.35 -9.36
C TRP A 19 11.70 -8.53 -10.02
N ILE A 20 11.56 -7.20 -10.07
CA ILE A 20 12.60 -6.32 -10.64
C ILE A 20 13.89 -6.40 -9.81
N GLU A 21 13.80 -6.35 -8.47
CA GLU A 21 14.95 -6.43 -7.56
C GLU A 21 15.72 -7.74 -7.70
N GLY A 22 15.01 -8.87 -7.78
CA GLY A 22 15.62 -10.19 -7.95
C GLY A 22 15.89 -10.52 -9.42
N THR A 23 14.93 -11.19 -10.07
CA THR A 23 15.05 -11.72 -11.44
C THR A 23 15.37 -10.64 -12.48
N GLY A 24 14.82 -9.44 -12.31
CA GLY A 24 15.03 -8.33 -13.23
C GLY A 24 16.40 -7.67 -13.11
N GLY A 25 17.17 -7.93 -12.06
CA GLY A 25 18.47 -7.30 -11.81
C GLY A 25 18.40 -5.78 -11.70
N GLY A 26 17.32 -5.25 -11.12
CA GLY A 26 17.07 -3.82 -10.97
C GLY A 26 16.60 -3.09 -12.24
N ILE A 27 16.35 -3.81 -13.35
CA ILE A 27 15.96 -3.21 -14.64
C ILE A 27 14.45 -3.34 -14.85
N PRO A 28 13.67 -2.24 -14.74
CA PRO A 28 12.20 -2.32 -14.73
C PRO A 28 11.60 -2.85 -16.03
N THR A 29 12.19 -2.50 -17.18
CA THR A 29 11.65 -2.88 -18.49
C THR A 29 11.66 -4.38 -18.75
N ARG A 30 12.56 -5.14 -18.10
CA ARG A 30 12.60 -6.61 -18.19
C ARG A 30 11.34 -7.27 -17.65
N SER A 31 10.69 -6.65 -16.67
CA SER A 31 9.47 -7.18 -16.05
C SER A 31 8.25 -7.14 -16.96
N LEU A 32 8.27 -6.34 -18.04
CA LEU A 32 7.15 -6.27 -18.99
C LEU A 32 6.82 -7.64 -19.58
N LYS A 33 7.84 -8.35 -20.07
CA LYS A 33 7.65 -9.67 -20.68
C LYS A 33 7.03 -10.63 -19.67
N HIS A 34 7.54 -10.66 -18.45
CA HIS A 34 7.04 -11.52 -17.38
C HIS A 34 5.57 -11.21 -17.05
N PHE A 35 5.25 -9.96 -16.68
CA PHE A 35 3.90 -9.61 -16.22
C PHE A 35 2.85 -9.58 -17.35
N GLN A 36 3.25 -9.31 -18.60
CA GLN A 36 2.32 -9.37 -19.72
C GLN A 36 2.13 -10.80 -20.24
N ALA A 37 3.20 -11.55 -20.50
CA ALA A 37 3.12 -12.85 -21.15
C ALA A 37 2.78 -13.98 -20.17
N GLU A 38 3.39 -14.00 -18.98
CA GLU A 38 3.19 -15.09 -18.02
C GLU A 38 1.99 -14.83 -17.10
N ARG A 39 1.77 -13.57 -16.71
CA ARG A 39 0.65 -13.18 -15.83
C ARG A 39 -0.58 -12.63 -16.57
N GLY A 40 -0.47 -12.37 -17.88
CA GLY A 40 -1.59 -11.83 -18.68
C GLY A 40 -2.01 -10.40 -18.31
N TRP A 41 -1.17 -9.63 -17.60
CA TRP A 41 -1.56 -8.31 -17.12
C TRP A 41 -1.49 -7.25 -18.23
N LYS A 42 -2.55 -6.44 -18.34
CA LYS A 42 -2.57 -5.24 -19.19
C LYS A 42 -1.86 -4.07 -18.49
N VAL A 43 -0.52 -4.09 -18.52
CA VAL A 43 0.35 -3.06 -17.92
C VAL A 43 1.33 -2.49 -18.95
N SER A 44 1.64 -1.19 -18.90
CA SER A 44 2.59 -0.54 -19.79
C SER A 44 3.95 -0.32 -19.13
N GLY A 45 5.01 -0.19 -19.94
CA GLY A 45 6.37 0.07 -19.44
C GLY A 45 6.46 1.37 -18.63
N THR A 46 5.69 2.38 -19.01
CA THR A 46 5.60 3.64 -18.27
C THR A 46 5.06 3.43 -16.86
N LYS A 47 4.01 2.61 -16.69
CA LYS A 47 3.47 2.29 -15.36
C LYS A 47 4.49 1.53 -14.50
N ILE A 48 5.16 0.55 -15.09
CA ILE A 48 6.20 -0.23 -14.39
C ILE A 48 7.35 0.68 -13.92
N ARG A 49 7.85 1.57 -14.79
CA ARG A 49 8.88 2.55 -14.40
C ARG A 49 8.39 3.49 -13.31
N TYR A 50 7.13 3.92 -13.37
CA TYR A 50 6.54 4.76 -12.33
C TYR A 50 6.47 4.02 -10.98
N TRP A 51 6.05 2.75 -10.95
CA TRP A 51 6.06 1.96 -9.72
C TRP A 51 7.47 1.75 -9.20
N TRP A 52 8.44 1.49 -10.07
CA TRP A 52 9.84 1.39 -9.69
C TRP A 52 10.37 2.69 -9.07
N LYS A 53 10.08 3.84 -9.69
CA LYS A 53 10.46 5.15 -9.14
C LYS A 53 9.90 5.35 -7.73
N ASN A 54 8.64 4.95 -7.50
CA ASN A 54 7.94 5.10 -6.22
C ASN A 54 7.98 3.85 -5.32
N ARG A 55 8.91 2.92 -5.58
CA ARG A 55 8.94 1.59 -4.93
C ARG A 55 8.96 1.65 -3.40
N VAL A 56 9.68 2.62 -2.83
CA VAL A 56 9.80 2.80 -1.37
C VAL A 56 8.43 3.14 -0.77
N ALA A 57 7.72 4.10 -1.36
CA ALA A 57 6.39 4.49 -0.91
C ALA A 57 5.37 3.35 -1.09
N ILE A 58 5.46 2.59 -2.19
CA ILE A 58 4.58 1.43 -2.42
C ILE A 58 4.83 0.36 -1.37
N THR A 59 6.09 -0.02 -1.13
CA THR A 59 6.48 -1.05 -0.17
C THR A 59 6.15 -0.65 1.27
N ASN A 60 6.30 0.63 1.61
CA ASN A 60 5.97 1.17 2.92
C ASN A 60 4.50 1.62 3.06
N SER A 61 3.65 1.31 2.08
CA SER A 61 2.25 1.71 2.16
C SER A 61 1.55 1.08 3.38
N PRO A 62 0.67 1.83 4.08
CA PRO A 62 -0.06 1.29 5.23
C PRO A 62 -0.89 0.06 4.91
N GLU A 63 -1.38 -0.07 3.67
CA GLU A 63 -2.08 -1.26 3.18
C GLU A 63 -1.21 -2.52 3.36
N LEU A 64 0.04 -2.49 2.89
CA LEU A 64 0.97 -3.61 2.99
C LEU A 64 1.41 -3.85 4.44
N GLN A 65 1.68 -2.79 5.20
CA GLN A 65 2.09 -2.92 6.59
C GLN A 65 0.97 -3.56 7.43
N ILE A 66 -0.29 -3.14 7.26
CA ILE A 66 -1.45 -3.74 7.93
C ILE A 66 -1.61 -5.21 7.51
N MET A 67 -1.48 -5.54 6.22
CA MET A 67 -1.52 -6.92 5.75
C MET A 67 -0.47 -7.80 6.43
N PHE A 68 0.75 -7.29 6.60
CA PHE A 68 1.81 -8.03 7.28
C PHE A 68 1.57 -8.20 8.78
N MET A 69 1.17 -7.13 9.47
CA MET A 69 0.83 -7.21 10.90
C MET A 69 -0.33 -8.18 11.13
N ARG A 70 -1.31 -8.21 10.21
CA ARG A 70 -2.41 -9.19 10.21
C ARG A 70 -1.87 -10.61 10.14
N ALA A 71 -1.00 -10.88 9.17
CA ALA A 71 -0.40 -12.20 8.99
C ALA A 71 0.37 -12.66 10.25
N LYS A 72 1.00 -11.72 10.96
CA LYS A 72 1.72 -11.98 12.22
C LYS A 72 0.83 -11.97 13.47
N LYS A 73 -0.46 -11.65 13.35
CA LYS A 73 -1.39 -11.42 14.48
C LYS A 73 -0.88 -10.36 15.46
N GLU A 74 -0.12 -9.39 14.96
CA GLU A 74 0.39 -8.26 15.74
C GLU A 74 -0.73 -7.23 15.97
N LYS A 75 -0.72 -6.57 17.13
CA LYS A 75 -1.62 -5.46 17.40
C LYS A 75 -1.01 -4.17 16.90
N VAL A 76 -1.86 -3.25 16.44
CA VAL A 76 -1.42 -1.93 15.98
C VAL A 76 -1.81 -0.89 17.02
N SER A 77 -0.94 0.08 17.29
CA SER A 77 -1.24 1.14 18.25
C SER A 77 -1.99 2.29 17.56
N ARG A 78 -2.78 3.05 18.34
CA ARG A 78 -3.42 4.27 17.82
C ARG A 78 -2.40 5.28 17.25
N GLN A 79 -1.24 5.41 17.90
CA GLN A 79 -0.15 6.28 17.45
C GLN A 79 0.41 5.85 16.09
N TRP A 80 0.58 4.55 15.88
CA TRP A 80 1.00 4.01 14.59
C TRP A 80 -0.02 4.36 13.50
N ILE A 81 -1.32 4.21 13.78
CA ILE A 81 -2.38 4.54 12.82
C ILE A 81 -2.35 6.03 12.46
N GLN A 82 -2.16 6.91 13.44
CA GLN A 82 -2.03 8.36 13.21
C GLN A 82 -0.81 8.68 12.35
N ALA A 83 0.34 8.04 12.61
CA ALA A 83 1.54 8.22 11.80
C ALA A 83 1.33 7.75 10.35
N SER A 84 0.75 6.56 10.16
CA SER A 84 0.43 6.02 8.84
C SER A 84 -0.59 6.86 8.06
N GLU A 85 -1.59 7.43 8.75
CA GLU A 85 -2.53 8.35 8.12
C GLU A 85 -1.85 9.66 7.70
N ARG A 86 -0.95 10.21 8.53
CA ARG A 86 -0.19 11.40 8.20
C ARG A 86 0.70 11.19 6.96
N GLU A 87 1.40 10.06 6.89
CA GLU A 87 2.21 9.71 5.72
C GLU A 87 1.37 9.61 4.43
N LEU A 88 0.18 9.00 4.51
CA LEU A 88 -0.74 8.96 3.38
C LEU A 88 -1.25 10.35 2.99
N ALA A 89 -1.63 11.17 3.97
CA ALA A 89 -2.13 12.52 3.72
C ALA A 89 -1.06 13.40 3.06
N GLN A 90 0.18 13.34 3.53
CA GLN A 90 1.31 14.05 2.90
C GLN A 90 1.55 13.57 1.46
N ALA A 91 1.52 12.25 1.23
CA ALA A 91 1.72 11.69 -0.11
C ALA A 91 0.57 12.01 -1.09
N GLU A 92 -0.65 12.23 -0.60
CA GLU A 92 -1.85 12.50 -1.42
C GLU A 92 -2.15 14.00 -1.58
N LEU A 93 -1.82 14.85 -0.61
CA LEU A 93 -2.33 16.23 -0.50
C LEU A 93 -1.26 17.31 -0.37
N ASP A 94 0.03 16.96 -0.20
CA ASP A 94 1.15 17.92 -0.06
C ASP A 94 0.91 18.99 1.04
N ASP A 95 0.25 18.58 2.13
CA ASP A 95 -0.16 19.45 3.23
C ASP A 95 0.66 19.15 4.50
N GLU A 96 1.52 20.11 4.88
CA GLU A 96 2.44 20.02 6.03
C GLU A 96 1.76 20.34 7.38
N GLU A 97 0.60 21.00 7.38
CA GLU A 97 -0.12 21.44 8.60
C GLU A 97 -1.11 20.38 9.12
N PHE A 98 -1.08 19.19 8.53
CA PHE A 98 -2.04 18.12 8.76
C PHE A 98 -2.01 17.57 10.20
N SER A 99 -3.12 17.76 10.94
CA SER A 99 -3.46 16.98 12.12
C SER A 99 -4.53 15.93 11.78
N ALA A 100 -4.24 14.66 12.09
CA ALA A 100 -5.18 13.55 11.86
C ALA A 100 -6.39 13.68 12.81
N SER A 101 -7.41 14.44 12.39
CA SER A 101 -8.66 14.57 13.14
C SER A 101 -9.29 13.20 13.42
N ASP A 102 -10.06 13.08 14.51
CA ASP A 102 -10.72 11.82 14.88
C ASP A 102 -11.61 11.25 13.77
N LYS A 103 -12.20 12.11 12.94
CA LYS A 103 -13.03 11.70 11.78
C LYS A 103 -12.20 10.99 10.71
N ARG A 104 -10.98 11.45 10.50
CA ARG A 104 -10.03 10.93 9.53
C ARG A 104 -9.45 9.60 9.98
N LEU A 105 -9.09 9.51 11.27
CA LEU A 105 -8.72 8.26 11.93
C LEU A 105 -9.84 7.21 11.82
N ALA A 106 -11.09 7.59 12.06
CA ALA A 106 -12.24 6.69 11.93
C ALA A 106 -12.43 6.20 10.49
N HIS A 107 -12.22 7.07 9.49
CA HIS A 107 -12.30 6.69 8.08
C HIS A 107 -11.17 5.72 7.69
N PHE A 108 -9.94 5.98 8.13
CA PHE A 108 -8.80 5.07 7.94
C PHE A 108 -9.07 3.70 8.56
N MET A 109 -9.54 3.68 9.81
CA MET A 109 -9.89 2.43 10.48
C MET A 109 -11.00 1.66 9.75
N ALA A 110 -12.04 2.36 9.26
CA ALA A 110 -13.08 1.74 8.46
C ALA A 110 -12.55 1.18 7.12
N ARG A 111 -11.69 1.92 6.42
CA ARG A 111 -11.07 1.52 5.15
C ARG A 111 -10.27 0.22 5.28
N TYR A 112 -9.58 0.05 6.40
CA TYR A 112 -8.72 -1.12 6.64
C TYR A 112 -9.31 -2.16 7.58
N GLY A 113 -10.55 -1.99 8.07
CA GLY A 113 -11.21 -2.93 8.98
C GLY A 113 -10.54 -3.03 10.37
N LEU A 114 -10.04 -1.92 10.88
CA LEU A 114 -9.38 -1.82 12.18
C LEU A 114 -10.40 -1.47 13.27
N SER A 115 -10.26 -2.04 14.47
CA SER A 115 -11.11 -1.69 15.63
C SER A 115 -10.28 -1.43 16.88
N LEU A 116 -10.54 -0.32 17.58
CA LEU A 116 -9.87 0.05 18.84
C LEU A 116 -10.52 -0.66 20.03
N ARG A 117 -9.72 -1.30 20.88
CA ARG A 117 -10.15 -1.66 22.24
C ARG A 117 -9.99 -0.46 23.15
N ARG A 118 -11.12 0.06 23.66
CA ARG A 118 -11.21 1.29 24.49
C ARG A 118 -10.30 1.30 25.72
N THR A 119 -9.90 0.15 26.24
CA THR A 119 -9.13 0.01 27.49
C THR A 119 -7.62 -0.01 27.32
N THR A 120 -7.09 -0.29 26.13
CA THR A 120 -5.64 -0.53 25.95
C THR A 120 -5.00 0.33 24.87
N ASN A 121 -5.76 1.17 24.15
CA ASN A 121 -5.30 1.93 22.98
C ASN A 121 -4.67 1.06 21.86
N LEU A 122 -4.95 -0.25 21.89
CA LEU A 122 -4.53 -1.22 20.89
C LEU A 122 -5.69 -1.54 19.96
N THR A 123 -5.41 -1.66 18.66
CA THR A 123 -6.38 -2.12 17.67
C THR A 123 -6.23 -3.61 17.39
N VAL A 124 -7.37 -4.29 17.33
CA VAL A 124 -7.43 -5.65 16.82
C VAL A 124 -7.53 -5.58 15.30
N LEU A 125 -6.66 -6.34 14.65
CA LEU A 125 -6.72 -6.60 13.23
C LEU A 125 -7.77 -7.69 13.02
N ASN A 126 -8.95 -7.29 12.56
CA ASN A 126 -10.00 -8.22 12.14
C ASN A 126 -9.67 -8.81 10.77
#